data_AF-A0A843QXX2-F1
#
_entry.id   AF-A0A843QXX2-F1
#
_cell.length_a   1.000
_cell.length_b   1.000
_cell.length_c   1.000
_cell.angle_alpha   90.00
_cell.angle_beta   90.00
_cell.angle_gamma   90.00
#
_symmetry.space_group_name_H-M   'P 1'
#
loop_
_entity.id
_entity.type
_entity.pdbx_description
1 polymer ?
#
loop_
_entity_poly.entity_id
_entity_poly.type
_entity_poly.pdbx_seq_one_letter_code
_entity_poly.pdbx_strand_id
1 'polypeptide(L)' 'RLPGTAIPGLYYAGSFFYDGQRRFYNVRRNSPIVVITLINEGYDRLILSIENPATVIERVTGHLLNEA' A
#
# COMPACT_ATOMS: atom_id res chain seq x y z
N ARG A 1 4.36 -2.58 -19.66
CA ARG A 1 3.20 -3.38 -19.19
C ARG A 1 3.48 -3.68 -17.73
N LEU A 2 2.69 -3.17 -16.78
CA LEU A 2 2.86 -3.54 -15.37
C LEU A 2 1.97 -4.76 -15.10
N PRO A 3 2.52 -5.96 -14.86
CA PRO A 3 1.73 -7.14 -14.54
C PRO A 3 1.25 -7.01 -13.09
N GLY A 4 -0.06 -6.82 -12.93
CA GLY A 4 -0.72 -7.00 -11.64
C GLY A 4 -1.44 -8.34 -11.62
N THR A 5 -1.40 -9.04 -10.49
CA THR A 5 -2.26 -10.17 -10.20
C THR A 5 -3.53 -9.64 -9.55
N ALA A 6 -4.66 -9.74 -10.22
CA ALA A 6 -5.96 -9.43 -9.66
C ALA A 6 -6.82 -10.70 -9.69
N ILE A 7 -7.11 -11.26 -8.52
CA ILE A 7 -8.12 -12.29 -8.32
C ILE A 7 -9.29 -11.60 -7.63
N PRO A 8 -10.35 -11.24 -8.36
CA PRO A 8 -11.49 -10.51 -7.82
C PRO A 8 -12.03 -11.16 -6.54
N GLY A 9 -12.13 -10.37 -5.48
CA GLY A 9 -12.64 -10.82 -4.18
C GLY A 9 -11.64 -11.58 -3.29
N LEU A 10 -10.43 -11.90 -3.77
CA LEU A 10 -9.45 -12.68 -3.01
C LEU A 10 -8.13 -11.94 -2.78
N TYR A 11 -7.47 -11.48 -3.86
CA TYR A 11 -6.11 -10.97 -3.79
C TYR A 11 -5.82 -9.98 -4.92
N TYR A 12 -5.20 -8.85 -4.58
CA TYR A 12 -4.68 -7.90 -5.56
C TYR A 12 -3.23 -7.58 -5.24
N ALA A 13 -2.33 -7.81 -6.20
CA ALA A 13 -0.92 -7.49 -6.11
C ALA A 13 -0.43 -6.80 -7.37
N GLY A 14 0.17 -5.63 -7.23
CA GLY A 14 0.80 -4.90 -8.32
C GLY A 14 0.37 -3.44 -8.43
N SER A 15 0.72 -2.84 -9.57
CA SER A 15 0.38 -1.43 -9.86
C SER A 15 -0.96 -1.32 -10.56
N PHE A 16 -1.80 -0.42 -10.06
CA PHE A 16 -3.08 -0.09 -10.66
C PHE A 16 -3.16 1.42 -10.89
N PHE A 17 -3.62 1.80 -12.07
CA PHE A 17 -3.85 3.19 -12.43
C PHE A 17 -5.35 3.39 -12.55
N TYR A 18 -5.90 4.29 -11.73
CA TYR A 18 -7.32 4.61 -11.75
C TYR A 18 -7.52 6.06 -11.30
N ASP A 19 -8.35 6.80 -12.02
CA ASP A 19 -8.66 8.20 -11.70
C ASP A 19 -7.40 9.09 -11.60
N GLY A 20 -6.50 8.97 -12.58
CA GLY A 20 -5.23 9.69 -12.63
C GLY A 20 -4.18 9.29 -11.59
N GLN A 21 -4.53 8.46 -10.60
CA GLN A 21 -3.64 8.05 -9.52
C GLN A 21 -3.04 6.66 -9.77
N ARG A 22 -1.74 6.54 -9.55
CA ARG A 22 -1.01 5.28 -9.52
C ARG A 22 -0.93 4.75 -8.09
N ARG A 23 -1.54 3.59 -7.87
CA ARG A 23 -1.60 2.93 -6.57
C ARG A 23 -0.90 1.58 -6.64
N PHE A 24 -0.15 1.26 -5.60
CA PHE A 24 0.36 -0.10 -5.42
C PHE A 24 -0.55 -0.85 -4.46
N TYR A 25 -1.01 -2.02 -4.89
CA TYR A 25 -1.80 -2.92 -4.08
C TYR A 25 -0.97 -4.15 -3.72
N ASN A 26 -1.05 -4.56 -2.46
CA ASN A 26 -0.75 -5.91 -2.01
C ASN A 26 -1.76 -6.26 -0.92
N VAL A 27 -2.98 -6.59 -1.34
CA VAL A 27 -4.12 -6.80 -0.46
C VAL A 27 -4.68 -8.19 -0.61
N ARG A 28 -5.03 -8.80 0.52
CA ARG A 28 -5.69 -10.11 0.61
C ARG A 28 -7.00 -9.97 1.35
N ARG A 29 -7.99 -10.79 1.00
CA ARG A 29 -9.30 -10.82 1.65
C ARG A 29 -9.15 -11.08 3.15
N ASN A 30 -10.04 -10.49 3.96
CA ASN A 30 -10.12 -10.69 5.41
C ASN A 30 -8.81 -10.37 6.16
N SER A 31 -8.05 -9.38 5.69
CA SER A 31 -6.86 -8.90 6.40
C SER A 31 -6.93 -7.41 6.66
N PRO A 32 -6.42 -6.93 7.80
CA PRO A 32 -6.31 -5.50 8.05
C PRO A 32 -5.50 -4.81 6.96
N ILE A 33 -5.86 -3.57 6.64
CA ILE A 33 -5.21 -2.79 5.58
C ILE A 33 -4.61 -1.53 6.19
N VAL A 34 -3.38 -1.24 5.78
CA VAL A 34 -2.73 0.05 5.99
C VAL A 34 -2.67 0.75 4.63
N VAL A 35 -3.07 2.03 4.61
CA VAL A 35 -2.94 2.90 3.45
C VAL A 35 -1.92 3.98 3.76
N ILE A 36 -0.86 4.04 2.94
CA ILE A 36 0.19 5.05 3.05
C ILE A 36 0.04 5.97 1.84
N THR A 37 -0.13 7.26 2.09
CA THR A 37 -0.11 8.28 1.04
C THR A 37 1.32 8.77 0.89
N LEU A 38 1.80 8.85 -0.35
CA LEU A 38 3.14 9.31 -0.66
C LEU A 38 3.04 10.69 -1.30
N ILE A 39 4.01 11.55 -0.99
CA ILE A 39 4.08 12.92 -1.50
C ILE A 39 5.34 13.04 -2.34
N ASN A 40 5.21 13.56 -3.57
CA ASN A 40 6.31 13.73 -4.53
C ASN A 40 7.00 12.41 -4.97
N GLU A 41 6.25 11.31 -4.96
CA GLU A 41 6.76 9.98 -5.32
C GLU A 41 6.08 9.40 -6.56
N GLY A 42 6.67 8.36 -7.12
CA GLY A 42 6.17 7.71 -8.34
C GLY A 42 4.84 6.96 -8.18
N TYR A 43 4.37 6.74 -6.96
CA TYR A 43 3.05 6.23 -6.60
C TYR A 43 2.36 7.24 -5.70
N ASP A 44 1.04 7.38 -5.82
CA ASP A 44 0.25 8.21 -4.92
C ASP A 44 -0.04 7.49 -3.59
N ARG A 45 -0.26 6.18 -3.65
CA ARG A 45 -0.59 5.37 -2.46
C ARG A 45 -0.03 3.95 -2.50
N LEU A 46 0.33 3.46 -1.32
CA LEU A 46 0.54 2.05 -1.02
C LEU A 46 -0.65 1.54 -0.22
N ILE A 47 -1.25 0.43 -0.65
CA ILE A 47 -2.42 -0.18 -0.03
C ILE A 47 -2.05 -1.62 0.30
N LEU A 48 -1.81 -1.89 1.57
CA LEU A 48 -1.10 -3.10 2.01
C LEU A 48 -1.93 -3.85 3.04
N SER A 49 -2.13 -5.15 2.84
CA SER A 49 -2.63 -6.03 3.90
C SER A 49 -1.50 -6.35 4.88
N ILE A 50 -1.69 -5.99 6.14
CA ILE A 50 -0.70 -6.11 7.21
C ILE A 50 -1.32 -6.89 8.36
N GLU A 51 -0.58 -7.84 8.91
CA GLU A 51 -1.05 -8.66 10.04
C GLU A 51 -1.17 -7.84 11.33
N ASN A 52 -0.15 -7.02 11.63
CA ASN A 52 -0.16 -6.09 12.76
C ASN A 52 0.04 -4.65 12.27
N PRO A 53 -1.05 -3.93 11.91
CA PRO A 53 -0.99 -2.55 11.44
C PRO A 53 -0.29 -1.60 12.40
N ALA A 54 -0.54 -1.74 13.71
CA ALA A 54 -0.02 -0.84 14.73
C ALA A 54 1.52 -0.85 14.75
N THR A 55 2.14 -2.03 14.77
CA THR A 55 3.60 -2.17 14.75
C THR A 55 4.22 -1.61 13.46
N VAL A 56 3.58 -1.78 12.31
CA VAL A 56 4.09 -1.22 11.05
C VAL A 56 3.99 0.30 11.05
N ILE A 57 2.86 0.86 11.50
CA ILE A 57 2.68 2.31 11.62
C ILE A 57 3.71 2.92 12.57
N GLU A 58 3.94 2.28 13.71
CA GLU A 58 4.95 2.71 14.68
C GLU A 58 6.34 2.74 14.05
N ARG A 59 6.75 1.67 13.36
CA ARG A 59 8.07 1.58 12.72
C ARG A 59 8.25 2.62 11.62
N VAL A 60 7.25 2.81 10.77
CA VAL A 60 7.30 3.80 9.68
C VAL A 60 7.37 5.22 10.26
N THR A 61 6.47 5.56 11.18
CA THR A 61 6.44 6.90 11.79
C THR A 61 7.71 7.17 12.59
N GLY A 62 8.21 6.19 13.34
CA GLY A 62 9.46 6.31 14.08
C GLY A 62 10.66 6.55 13.17
N HIS A 63 10.71 5.93 11.99
CA HIS A 63 11.75 6.20 11.01
C HIS A 63 11.65 7.63 10.44
N LEU A 64 10.44 8.07 10.07
CA LEU A 64 10.21 9.43 9.55
C LEU A 64 10.63 10.52 10.55
N LEU A 65 10.40 10.30 11.85
CA LEU A 65 10.79 11.24 12.90
C LEU A 65 12.31 11.29 13.14
N ASN A 66 13.05 10.25 12.79
CA ASN A 66 14.51 10.21 12.94
C ASN A 66 15.25 10.83 11.76
N GLU A 67 14.57 11.04 10.62
CA GLU A 67 15.13 11.67 9.41
C GLU A 67 14.80 13.16 9.28
N ALA A 68 13.95 13.69 10.16
CA ALA A 68 13.53 15.10 10.22
C ALA A 68 14.40 15.92 11.17
#